data_AF-A0A2V9ZNM1-F1
#
_entry.id   AF-A0A2V9ZNM1-F1
#
_cell.length_a   1.000
_cell.length_b   1.000
_cell.length_c   1.000
_cell.angle_alpha   90.00
_cell.angle_beta   90.00
_cell.angle_gamma   90.00
#
_symmetry.space_group_name_H-M   'P 1'
#
loop_
_entity.id
_entity.type
_entity.pdbx_description
1 polymer ?
#
loop_
_entity_poly.entity_id
_entity_poly.type
_entity_poly.pdbx_seq_one_letter_code
_entity_poly.pdbx_strand_id
1 'polypeptide(L)'
;ALGFEAETLDRVSAVVGAWEYRDEHDTPDRRFHDAGLDLNHPRMHKYFELCEAVQDLPRHLGQHSGGMVICQGQLDSVVPLESASMPGRVVVQWDKDDCCDMGIIKVDLLGLGMMAVLEDTIEIIRQDYKEEVDLAQLPADDPVVYSTLQQADTIGMFQIESRAQMSCLPRLRPRHFYDIVVQVAIIRPGPIVGQMVNPFLQRRLGREPVTYAHPSLEPVPPTSPEVKLKNCAARWASSVRKPA
;
A
#
# COMPACT_ATOMS: atom_id res chain seq x y z
N ALA A 1 -28.30 -8.63 -18.97
CA ALA A 1 -29.23 -9.56 -18.29
C ALA A 1 -30.60 -8.92 -18.01
N LEU A 2 -30.68 -7.77 -17.33
CA LEU A 2 -31.97 -7.14 -16.96
C LEU A 2 -32.44 -6.01 -17.91
N GLY A 3 -31.71 -5.73 -18.99
CA GLY A 3 -32.11 -4.74 -20.00
C GLY A 3 -32.09 -3.30 -19.51
N PHE A 4 -31.11 -2.92 -18.68
CA PHE A 4 -30.86 -1.53 -18.31
C PHE A 4 -30.16 -0.78 -19.45
N GLU A 5 -30.47 0.50 -19.60
CA GLU A 5 -29.74 1.42 -20.47
C GLU A 5 -28.35 1.71 -19.89
N ALA A 6 -27.40 2.11 -20.74
CA ALA A 6 -26.01 2.36 -20.34
C ALA A 6 -25.91 3.39 -19.20
N GLU A 7 -26.69 4.47 -19.26
CA GLU A 7 -26.73 5.49 -18.21
C GLU A 7 -27.17 4.91 -16.86
N THR A 8 -28.16 4.01 -16.86
CA THR A 8 -28.62 3.36 -15.63
C THR A 8 -27.56 2.40 -15.10
N LEU A 9 -26.84 1.70 -15.97
CA LEU A 9 -25.72 0.82 -15.58
C LEU A 9 -24.56 1.59 -14.94
N ASP A 10 -24.22 2.76 -15.48
CA ASP A 10 -23.17 3.62 -14.93
C ASP A 10 -23.55 4.11 -13.51
N ARG A 11 -24.80 4.53 -13.35
CA ARG A 11 -25.34 4.97 -12.04
C ARG A 11 -25.33 3.83 -11.02
N VAL A 12 -25.78 2.64 -11.43
CA VAL A 12 -25.77 1.45 -10.58
C VAL A 12 -24.33 1.05 -10.19
N SER A 13 -23.39 1.06 -11.13
CA SER A 13 -21.99 0.69 -10.88
C SER A 13 -21.29 1.68 -9.93
N ALA A 14 -21.64 2.96 -10.00
CA ALA A 14 -21.12 3.99 -9.10
C ALA A 14 -21.57 3.79 -7.64
N VAL A 15 -22.73 3.17 -7.41
CA VAL A 15 -23.25 2.88 -6.05
C VAL A 15 -22.47 1.74 -5.36
N VAL A 16 -21.90 0.81 -6.12
CA VAL A 16 -21.21 -0.38 -5.59
C VAL A 16 -19.95 -0.02 -4.80
N GLY A 17 -19.22 1.03 -5.19
CA GLY A 17 -18.03 1.50 -4.47
C GLY A 17 -18.30 2.03 -3.05
N ALA A 18 -19.58 2.22 -2.70
CA ALA A 18 -20.02 2.66 -1.38
C ALA A 18 -20.53 1.51 -0.50
N TRP A 19 -20.29 0.25 -0.87
CA TRP A 19 -20.81 -0.91 -0.13
C TRP A 19 -20.20 -1.11 1.27
N GLU A 20 -19.11 -0.42 1.59
CA GLU A 20 -18.56 -0.36 2.95
C GLU A 20 -19.56 0.31 3.91
N TYR A 21 -19.78 -0.29 5.09
CA TYR A 21 -20.62 0.29 6.13
C TYR A 21 -20.06 1.65 6.58
N ARG A 22 -20.84 2.74 6.42
CA ARG A 22 -20.44 4.08 6.89
C ARG A 22 -21.11 4.48 8.21
N ASP A 23 -22.39 4.18 8.38
CA ASP A 23 -23.15 4.50 9.60
C ASP A 23 -24.41 3.63 9.76
N GLU A 24 -25.10 3.78 10.90
CA GLU A 24 -26.33 3.02 11.24
C GLU A 24 -27.53 3.33 10.31
N HIS A 25 -27.48 4.41 9.53
CA HIS A 25 -28.51 4.85 8.58
C HIS A 25 -28.12 4.58 7.12
N ASP A 26 -27.04 3.84 6.90
CA ASP A 26 -26.46 3.55 5.60
C ASP A 26 -27.14 2.31 4.97
N THR A 27 -28.44 2.47 4.69
CA THR A 27 -29.26 1.41 4.10
C THR A 27 -29.08 1.34 2.58
N PRO A 28 -29.24 0.15 1.98
CA PRO A 28 -29.25 0.01 0.53
C PRO A 28 -30.24 0.95 -0.16
N ASP A 29 -31.47 1.08 0.37
CA ASP A 29 -32.49 2.00 -0.15
C ASP A 29 -32.00 3.43 -0.27
N ARG A 30 -31.30 3.92 0.75
CA ARG A 30 -30.78 5.29 0.76
C ARG A 30 -29.67 5.48 -0.26
N ARG A 31 -28.74 4.51 -0.36
CA ARG A 31 -27.63 4.56 -1.33
C ARG A 31 -28.14 4.57 -2.78
N PHE A 32 -29.14 3.75 -3.07
CA PHE A 32 -29.77 3.72 -4.39
C PHE A 32 -30.54 5.01 -4.66
N HIS A 33 -31.32 5.49 -3.68
CA HIS A 33 -32.05 6.75 -3.80
C HIS A 33 -31.13 7.96 -4.03
N ASP A 34 -29.99 8.04 -3.35
CA ASP A 34 -29.00 9.12 -3.52
C ASP A 34 -28.36 9.11 -4.92
N ALA A 35 -28.27 7.94 -5.56
CA ALA A 35 -27.91 7.81 -6.98
C ALA A 35 -29.09 8.04 -7.93
N GLY A 36 -30.26 8.44 -7.42
CA GLY A 36 -31.53 8.64 -8.12
C GLY A 36 -32.18 7.34 -8.62
N LEU A 37 -31.82 6.20 -8.05
CA LEU A 37 -32.36 4.89 -8.38
C LEU A 37 -33.44 4.52 -7.35
N ASP A 38 -34.57 4.02 -7.81
CA ASP A 38 -35.67 3.62 -6.94
C ASP A 38 -35.69 2.10 -6.76
N LEU A 39 -35.40 1.61 -5.55
CA LEU A 39 -35.50 0.18 -5.22
C LEU A 39 -36.94 -0.34 -5.27
N ASN A 40 -37.96 0.52 -5.21
CA ASN A 40 -39.35 0.09 -5.38
C ASN A 40 -39.68 -0.28 -6.83
N HIS A 41 -38.87 0.17 -7.79
CA HIS A 41 -39.05 -0.22 -9.19
C HIS A 41 -38.76 -1.72 -9.35
N PRO A 42 -39.69 -2.54 -9.88
CA PRO A 42 -39.57 -4.01 -9.86
C PRO A 42 -38.27 -4.55 -10.44
N ARG A 43 -37.78 -3.92 -11.52
CA ARG A 43 -36.51 -4.28 -12.16
C ARG A 43 -35.29 -3.99 -11.28
N MET A 44 -35.33 -2.89 -10.52
CA MET A 44 -34.24 -2.49 -9.64
C MET A 44 -34.25 -3.33 -8.36
N HIS A 45 -35.43 -3.60 -7.80
CA HIS A 45 -35.58 -4.57 -6.72
C HIS A 45 -34.98 -5.93 -7.13
N LYS A 46 -35.33 -6.42 -8.32
CA LYS A 46 -34.82 -7.72 -8.79
C LYS A 46 -33.31 -7.70 -9.02
N TYR A 47 -32.77 -6.58 -9.48
CA TYR A 47 -31.32 -6.39 -9.59
C TYR A 47 -30.65 -6.51 -8.22
N PHE A 48 -31.16 -5.79 -7.22
CA PHE A 48 -30.61 -5.81 -5.86
C PHE A 48 -30.66 -7.21 -5.24
N GLU A 49 -31.79 -7.91 -5.34
CA GLU A 49 -31.95 -9.29 -4.87
C GLU A 49 -30.91 -10.24 -5.50
N LEU A 50 -30.68 -10.11 -6.82
CA LEU A 50 -29.68 -10.92 -7.51
C LEU A 50 -28.25 -10.56 -7.09
N CYS A 51 -27.98 -9.28 -6.85
CA CYS A 51 -26.70 -8.82 -6.35
C CYS A 51 -26.37 -9.40 -4.98
N GLU A 52 -27.31 -9.38 -4.03
CA GLU A 52 -27.14 -10.01 -2.72
C GLU A 52 -26.93 -11.53 -2.86
N ALA A 53 -27.69 -12.18 -3.74
CA ALA A 53 -27.60 -13.63 -3.93
C ALA A 53 -26.27 -14.10 -4.54
N VAL A 54 -25.59 -13.25 -5.31
CA VAL A 54 -24.28 -13.56 -5.92
C VAL A 54 -23.10 -12.89 -5.23
N GLN A 55 -23.34 -12.14 -4.17
CA GLN A 55 -22.30 -11.49 -3.40
C GLN A 55 -21.34 -12.55 -2.84
N ASP A 56 -20.04 -12.26 -2.91
CA ASP A 56 -18.95 -13.13 -2.46
C ASP A 56 -18.82 -14.48 -3.19
N LEU A 57 -19.65 -14.74 -4.22
CA LEU A 57 -19.45 -15.91 -5.07
C LEU A 57 -18.19 -15.74 -5.94
N PRO A 58 -17.32 -16.76 -6.02
CA PRO A 58 -16.13 -16.69 -6.84
C PRO A 58 -16.53 -16.63 -8.33
N ARG A 59 -16.08 -15.57 -9.03
CA ARG A 59 -16.37 -15.40 -10.46
C ARG A 59 -15.49 -16.28 -11.35
N HIS A 60 -14.22 -16.40 -11.00
CA HIS A 60 -13.18 -17.14 -11.73
C HIS A 60 -11.91 -17.22 -10.87
N LEU A 61 -11.03 -18.18 -11.17
CA LEU A 61 -9.69 -18.24 -10.59
C LEU A 61 -8.84 -17.11 -11.20
N GLY A 62 -8.48 -16.13 -10.37
CA GLY A 62 -7.58 -15.05 -10.76
C GLY A 62 -6.13 -15.51 -10.68
N GLN A 63 -5.31 -15.13 -11.67
CA GLN A 63 -3.88 -15.42 -11.65
C GLN A 63 -3.12 -14.30 -10.94
N HIS A 64 -2.40 -14.65 -9.86
CA HIS A 64 -1.49 -13.71 -9.20
C HIS A 64 -0.19 -13.61 -10.01
N SER A 65 -0.10 -12.63 -10.92
CA SER A 65 1.02 -12.48 -11.87
C SER A 65 2.42 -12.39 -11.25
N GLY A 66 2.53 -11.94 -9.98
CA GLY A 66 3.79 -11.87 -9.25
C GLY A 66 4.09 -13.06 -8.32
N GLY A 67 3.17 -13.99 -8.09
CA GLY A 67 3.32 -14.99 -7.03
C GLY A 67 3.98 -16.26 -7.56
N MET A 68 5.14 -16.63 -7.01
CA MET A 68 5.79 -17.90 -7.28
C MET A 68 5.77 -18.77 -6.04
N VAL A 69 5.37 -20.02 -6.20
CA VAL A 69 5.38 -21.01 -5.11
C VAL A 69 6.51 -22.02 -5.33
N ILE A 70 7.15 -22.41 -4.24
CA ILE A 70 8.27 -23.34 -4.21
C ILE A 70 7.98 -24.37 -3.12
N CYS A 71 7.88 -25.64 -3.51
CA CYS A 71 7.73 -26.77 -2.60
C CYS A 71 8.95 -27.70 -2.69
N GLN A 72 9.15 -28.51 -1.67
CA GLN A 72 10.09 -29.62 -1.74
C GLN A 72 9.43 -30.78 -2.50
N GLY A 73 10.04 -31.21 -3.60
CA GLY A 73 9.52 -32.31 -4.42
C GLY A 73 8.54 -31.84 -5.51
N GLN A 74 7.59 -32.71 -5.86
CA GLN A 74 6.62 -32.50 -6.94
C GLN A 74 5.39 -31.72 -6.44
N LEU A 75 5.14 -30.54 -7.00
CA LEU A 75 4.06 -29.66 -6.56
C LEU A 75 2.67 -30.26 -6.82
N ASP A 76 2.52 -30.99 -7.91
CA ASP A 76 1.31 -31.74 -8.30
C ASP A 76 1.01 -32.93 -7.38
N SER A 77 1.96 -33.36 -6.55
CA SER A 77 1.70 -34.34 -5.48
C SER A 77 1.01 -33.74 -4.25
N VAL A 78 0.99 -32.40 -4.15
CA VAL A 78 0.46 -31.66 -2.99
C VAL A 78 -0.79 -30.87 -3.37
N VAL A 79 -0.78 -30.19 -4.53
CA VAL A 79 -1.86 -29.31 -4.98
C VAL A 79 -2.13 -29.49 -6.48
N PRO A 80 -3.40 -29.53 -6.92
CA PRO A 80 -3.73 -29.56 -8.35
C PRO A 80 -3.14 -28.37 -9.10
N LEU A 81 -2.59 -28.65 -10.29
CA LEU A 81 -2.05 -27.65 -11.19
C LEU A 81 -2.97 -27.46 -12.38
N GLU A 82 -3.09 -26.22 -12.84
CA GLU A 82 -3.78 -25.87 -14.08
C GLU A 82 -2.87 -25.07 -15.00
N SER A 83 -3.10 -25.17 -16.31
CA SER A 83 -2.39 -24.35 -17.29
C SER A 83 -2.78 -22.88 -17.11
N ALA A 84 -1.76 -22.02 -17.00
CA ALA A 84 -1.98 -20.58 -16.94
C ALA A 84 -2.43 -20.03 -18.31
N SER A 85 -2.86 -18.77 -18.33
CA SER A 85 -3.24 -18.09 -19.59
C SER A 85 -2.05 -17.91 -20.54
N MET A 86 -0.83 -17.82 -20.00
CA MET A 86 0.39 -17.74 -20.79
C MET A 86 0.93 -19.14 -21.11
N PRO A 87 1.24 -19.44 -22.39
CA PRO A 87 1.76 -20.74 -22.78
C PRO A 87 3.02 -21.15 -22.00
N GLY A 88 3.10 -22.42 -21.60
CA GLY A 88 4.24 -22.98 -20.88
C GLY A 88 4.30 -22.63 -19.39
N ARG A 89 3.25 -22.03 -18.83
CA ARG A 89 3.13 -21.76 -17.39
C ARG A 89 2.00 -22.56 -16.78
N VAL A 90 2.18 -22.92 -15.50
CA VAL A 90 1.17 -23.56 -14.67
C VAL A 90 0.94 -22.71 -13.42
N VAL A 91 -0.27 -22.77 -12.88
CA VAL A 91 -0.64 -22.13 -11.61
C VAL A 91 -1.23 -23.17 -10.66
N VAL A 92 -1.04 -22.93 -9.37
CA VAL A 92 -1.72 -23.70 -8.32
C VAL A 92 -3.14 -23.18 -8.13
N GLN A 93 -4.05 -24.07 -7.79
CA GLN A 93 -5.45 -23.70 -7.54
C GLN A 93 -5.72 -23.15 -6.14
N TRP A 94 -4.78 -23.37 -5.21
CA TRP A 94 -4.85 -22.83 -3.85
C TRP A 94 -4.48 -21.35 -3.81
N ASP A 95 -5.09 -20.64 -2.87
CA ASP A 95 -4.75 -19.25 -2.64
C ASP A 95 -3.45 -19.10 -1.83
N LYS A 96 -3.11 -17.85 -1.52
CA LYS A 96 -1.89 -17.52 -0.79
C LYS A 96 -1.88 -18.12 0.63
N ASP A 97 -3.01 -18.08 1.31
CA ASP A 97 -3.08 -18.44 2.73
C ASP A 97 -3.09 -19.96 2.87
N ASP A 98 -3.82 -20.67 2.00
CA ASP A 98 -3.77 -22.13 1.88
C ASP A 98 -2.35 -22.65 1.60
N CYS A 99 -1.63 -22.01 0.66
CA CYS A 99 -0.24 -22.37 0.38
C CYS A 99 0.66 -22.17 1.62
N CYS A 100 0.44 -21.08 2.36
CA CYS A 100 1.23 -20.76 3.54
C CYS A 100 0.97 -21.76 4.68
N ASP A 101 -0.29 -22.14 4.89
CA ASP A 101 -0.70 -23.12 5.90
C ASP A 101 -0.10 -24.50 5.64
N MET A 102 0.09 -24.84 4.36
CA MET A 102 0.75 -26.07 3.93
C MET A 102 2.29 -25.98 3.97
N GLY A 103 2.86 -24.89 4.45
CA GLY A 103 4.30 -24.68 4.55
C GLY A 103 5.00 -24.51 3.20
N ILE A 104 4.25 -24.18 2.14
CA ILE A 104 4.79 -23.93 0.81
C ILE A 104 5.41 -22.53 0.81
N ILE A 105 6.65 -22.44 0.33
CA ILE A 105 7.36 -21.17 0.27
C ILE A 105 6.77 -20.35 -0.87
N LYS A 106 6.36 -19.12 -0.57
CA LYS A 106 5.84 -18.19 -1.56
C LYS A 106 6.78 -16.99 -1.69
N VAL A 107 7.13 -16.66 -2.93
CA VAL A 107 7.97 -15.53 -3.30
C VAL A 107 7.16 -14.60 -4.20
N ASP A 108 7.07 -13.32 -3.83
CA ASP A 108 6.46 -12.29 -4.68
C ASP A 108 7.51 -11.59 -5.54
N LEU A 109 7.34 -11.73 -6.85
CA LEU A 109 8.05 -10.99 -7.88
C LEU A 109 7.24 -9.75 -8.23
N LEU A 110 7.60 -8.64 -7.60
CA LEU A 110 6.96 -7.34 -7.83
C LEU A 110 7.68 -6.60 -8.96
N GLY A 111 6.96 -6.29 -10.03
CA GLY A 111 7.44 -5.42 -11.10
C GLY A 111 7.36 -3.95 -10.69
N LEU A 112 8.33 -3.46 -9.94
CA LEU A 112 8.43 -2.03 -9.61
C LEU A 112 9.11 -1.27 -10.75
N GLY A 113 8.36 -0.47 -11.51
CA GLY A 113 8.90 0.33 -12.62
C GLY A 113 10.05 1.26 -12.21
N MET A 114 10.07 1.71 -10.95
CA MET A 114 11.17 2.52 -10.43
C MET A 114 12.52 1.78 -10.41
N MET A 115 12.52 0.45 -10.22
CA MET A 115 13.76 -0.33 -10.27
C MET A 115 14.35 -0.34 -11.68
N ALA A 116 13.51 -0.41 -12.71
CA ALA A 116 13.94 -0.29 -14.10
C ALA A 116 14.49 1.11 -14.41
N VAL A 117 13.82 2.16 -13.91
CA VAL A 117 14.33 3.55 -14.06
C VAL A 117 15.70 3.72 -13.40
N LEU A 118 15.93 3.12 -12.22
CA LEU A 118 17.24 3.15 -11.56
C LEU A 118 18.30 2.41 -12.38
N GLU A 119 17.98 1.22 -12.91
CA GLU A 119 18.88 0.45 -13.77
C GLU A 119 19.28 1.25 -15.02
N ASP A 120 18.31 1.81 -15.74
CA ASP A 120 18.55 2.64 -16.93
C ASP A 120 19.38 3.88 -16.59
N THR A 121 19.09 4.54 -15.46
CA THR A 121 19.81 5.75 -15.04
C THR A 121 21.28 5.45 -14.72
N ILE A 122 21.57 4.34 -14.03
CA ILE A 122 22.94 3.93 -13.73
C ILE A 122 23.70 3.61 -15.02
N GLU A 123 23.05 2.93 -15.96
CA GLU A 123 23.66 2.62 -17.26
C GLU A 123 23.98 3.89 -18.06
N ILE A 124 23.08 4.88 -18.08
CA ILE A 124 23.31 6.18 -18.73
C ILE A 124 24.49 6.90 -18.07
N ILE A 125 24.55 6.95 -16.74
CA ILE A 125 25.67 7.58 -16.01
C ILE A 125 27.00 6.93 -16.40
N ARG A 126 27.03 5.59 -16.44
CA ARG A 126 28.22 4.85 -16.85
C ARG A 126 28.62 5.11 -18.30
N GLN A 127 27.66 5.20 -19.21
CA GLN A 127 27.93 5.40 -20.64
C GLN A 127 28.37 6.84 -20.96
N ASP A 128 27.68 7.84 -20.43
CA ASP A 128 27.88 9.24 -20.82
C ASP A 128 28.91 9.96 -19.95
N TYR A 129 28.94 9.65 -18.65
CA TYR A 129 29.79 10.32 -17.67
C TYR A 129 31.01 9.48 -17.26
N LYS A 130 31.05 8.20 -17.62
CA LYS A 130 32.12 7.24 -17.27
C LYS A 130 32.31 7.07 -15.76
N GLU A 131 31.22 7.22 -15.01
CA GLU A 131 31.19 7.06 -13.56
C GLU A 131 30.48 5.74 -13.20
N GLU A 132 30.98 5.06 -12.17
CA GLU A 132 30.35 3.87 -11.60
C GLU A 132 29.57 4.27 -10.35
N VAL A 133 28.28 3.92 -10.29
CA VAL A 133 27.40 4.26 -9.17
C VAL A 133 27.10 3.02 -8.35
N ASP A 134 27.60 2.98 -7.12
CA ASP A 134 27.20 1.99 -6.12
C ASP A 134 26.09 2.58 -5.24
N LEU A 135 24.86 2.10 -5.42
CA LEU A 135 23.69 2.53 -4.65
C LEU A 135 23.88 2.34 -3.13
N ALA A 136 24.68 1.36 -2.69
CA ALA A 136 24.94 1.11 -1.28
C ALA A 136 25.90 2.14 -0.65
N GLN A 137 26.63 2.90 -1.47
CA GLN A 137 27.62 3.89 -1.04
C GLN A 137 27.13 5.34 -1.20
N LEU A 138 25.90 5.55 -1.67
CA LEU A 138 25.35 6.88 -1.81
C LEU A 138 25.23 7.58 -0.43
N PRO A 139 25.58 8.87 -0.34
CA PRO A 139 25.47 9.62 0.91
C PRO A 139 24.00 9.78 1.32
N ALA A 140 23.72 9.56 2.60
CA ALA A 140 22.36 9.66 3.14
C ALA A 140 21.93 11.12 3.43
N ASP A 141 22.87 12.06 3.46
CA ASP A 141 22.71 13.44 3.93
C ASP A 141 23.01 14.50 2.84
N ASP A 142 22.89 14.13 1.55
CA ASP A 142 23.17 15.04 0.43
C ASP A 142 22.29 16.32 0.48
N PRO A 143 22.90 17.51 0.65
CA PRO A 143 22.16 18.76 0.79
C PRO A 143 21.36 19.14 -0.46
N VAL A 144 21.81 18.73 -1.65
CA VAL A 144 21.09 18.98 -2.91
C VAL A 144 19.76 18.23 -2.88
N VAL A 145 19.79 16.94 -2.52
CA VAL A 145 18.58 16.11 -2.40
C VAL A 145 17.59 16.74 -1.43
N TYR A 146 18.02 17.11 -0.22
CA TYR A 146 17.10 17.74 0.75
C TYR A 146 16.59 19.11 0.30
N SER A 147 17.39 19.88 -0.44
CA SER A 147 16.94 21.17 -0.99
C SER A 147 15.87 20.99 -2.07
N THR A 148 16.01 19.98 -2.94
CA THR A 148 15.02 19.58 -3.95
C THR A 148 13.71 19.15 -3.30
N LEU A 149 13.81 18.29 -2.27
CA LEU A 149 12.66 17.88 -1.46
C LEU A 149 11.94 19.08 -0.84
N GLN A 150 12.67 20.02 -0.24
CA GLN A 150 12.08 21.21 0.39
C GLN A 150 11.35 22.13 -0.59
N GLN A 151 11.74 22.11 -1.87
CA GLN A 151 11.10 22.87 -2.94
C GLN A 151 9.92 22.12 -3.57
N ALA A 152 9.66 20.87 -3.13
CA ALA A 152 8.67 19.96 -3.72
C ALA A 152 8.92 19.67 -5.21
N ASP A 153 10.18 19.72 -5.65
CA ASP A 153 10.56 19.34 -7.02
C ASP A 153 10.80 17.82 -7.08
N THR A 154 9.72 17.05 -6.90
CA THR A 154 9.77 15.59 -6.66
C THR A 154 9.08 14.77 -7.72
N ILE A 155 8.84 15.34 -8.91
CA ILE A 155 8.28 14.61 -10.05
C ILE A 155 9.29 13.52 -10.45
N GLY A 156 8.82 12.27 -10.56
CA GLY A 156 9.69 11.11 -10.81
C GLY A 156 10.39 10.54 -9.58
N MET A 157 10.21 11.13 -8.38
CA MET A 157 10.77 10.58 -7.14
C MET A 157 9.79 9.60 -6.47
N PHE A 158 10.25 8.37 -6.26
CA PHE A 158 9.43 7.29 -5.72
C PHE A 158 8.76 7.63 -4.38
N GLN A 159 7.46 7.33 -4.26
CA GLN A 159 6.59 7.52 -3.08
C GLN A 159 6.30 8.97 -2.65
N ILE A 160 7.01 9.97 -3.15
CA ILE A 160 6.89 11.38 -2.72
C ILE A 160 6.46 12.35 -3.84
N GLU A 161 6.00 11.82 -4.97
CA GLU A 161 5.53 12.60 -6.13
C GLU A 161 4.06 13.05 -6.02
N SER A 162 3.21 12.34 -5.28
CA SER A 162 1.77 12.68 -5.29
C SER A 162 1.49 14.11 -4.82
N ARG A 163 0.39 14.71 -5.30
CA ARG A 163 -0.01 16.09 -4.92
C ARG A 163 -0.04 16.31 -3.40
N ALA A 164 -0.52 15.33 -2.63
CA ALA A 164 -0.55 15.41 -1.18
C ALA A 164 0.88 15.45 -0.58
N GLN A 165 1.79 14.63 -1.10
CA GLN A 165 3.20 14.63 -0.70
C GLN A 165 3.89 15.96 -1.04
N MET A 166 3.79 16.40 -2.31
CA MET A 166 4.37 17.67 -2.78
C MET A 166 3.85 18.87 -1.98
N SER A 167 2.58 18.90 -1.61
CA SER A 167 2.02 19.99 -0.80
C SER A 167 2.54 20.02 0.65
N CYS A 168 2.99 18.88 1.16
CA CYS A 168 3.44 18.73 2.54
C CYS A 168 4.93 19.02 2.68
N LEU A 169 5.75 18.63 1.70
CA LEU A 169 7.21 18.75 1.73
C LEU A 169 7.74 20.15 2.10
N PRO A 170 7.25 21.28 1.53
CA PRO A 170 7.73 22.62 1.89
C PRO A 170 7.40 23.04 3.33
N ARG A 171 6.37 22.41 3.92
CA ARG A 171 5.95 22.61 5.31
C ARG A 171 6.76 21.73 6.25
N LEU A 172 7.02 20.48 5.87
CA LEU A 172 7.79 19.53 6.66
C LEU A 172 9.27 19.94 6.75
N ARG A 173 9.81 20.46 5.64
CA ARG A 173 11.23 20.81 5.45
C ARG A 173 12.18 19.68 5.87
N PRO A 174 12.23 18.56 5.11
CA PRO A 174 13.09 17.44 5.46
C PRO A 174 14.57 17.86 5.43
N ARG A 175 15.34 17.43 6.44
CA ARG A 175 16.78 17.72 6.60
C ARG A 175 17.63 16.46 6.76
N HIS A 176 17.00 15.33 7.04
CA HIS A 176 17.66 14.04 7.20
C HIS A 176 16.70 12.91 6.80
N PHE A 177 17.24 11.71 6.58
CA PHE A 177 16.49 10.58 6.02
C PHE A 177 15.21 10.25 6.78
N TYR A 178 15.25 10.34 8.11
CA TYR A 178 14.08 10.05 8.95
C TYR A 178 12.88 10.97 8.66
N ASP A 179 13.10 12.17 8.14
CA ASP A 179 12.00 13.06 7.76
C ASP A 179 11.23 12.52 6.55
N ILE A 180 11.93 11.85 5.63
CA ILE A 180 11.33 11.19 4.47
C ILE A 180 10.49 10.00 4.95
N VAL A 181 10.99 9.24 5.92
CA VAL A 181 10.24 8.14 6.56
C VAL A 181 8.92 8.66 7.15
N VAL A 182 8.97 9.78 7.89
CA VAL A 182 7.78 10.40 8.47
C VAL A 182 6.84 10.94 7.38
N GLN A 183 7.39 11.58 6.34
CA GLN A 183 6.64 12.12 5.21
C GLN A 183 5.77 11.04 4.54
N VAL A 184 6.37 9.88 4.23
CA VAL A 184 5.66 8.74 3.63
C VAL A 184 4.67 8.09 4.60
N ALA A 185 4.96 8.11 5.91
CA ALA A 185 4.07 7.52 6.92
C ALA A 185 2.83 8.38 7.20
N ILE A 186 2.98 9.71 7.25
CA ILE A 186 1.92 10.63 7.69
C ILE A 186 0.95 11.01 6.58
N ILE A 187 1.38 10.93 5.31
CA ILE A 187 0.50 11.16 4.15
C ILE A 187 -0.11 9.81 3.73
N ARG A 188 -1.01 9.30 4.57
CA ARG A 188 -1.79 8.08 4.35
C ARG A 188 -3.25 8.31 4.82
N PRO A 189 -4.24 7.55 4.30
CA PRO A 189 -5.65 7.77 4.64
C PRO A 189 -5.93 7.82 6.14
N GLY A 190 -5.41 6.85 6.91
CA GLY A 190 -5.62 6.80 8.37
C GLY A 190 -5.15 8.07 9.10
N PRO A 191 -3.86 8.46 8.99
CA PRO A 191 -3.37 9.71 9.59
C PRO A 191 -4.06 11.00 9.09
N ILE A 192 -4.49 11.05 7.83
CA ILE A 192 -5.22 12.20 7.30
C ILE A 192 -6.60 12.29 7.94
N VAL A 193 -7.35 11.19 7.99
CA VAL A 193 -8.68 11.11 8.63
C VAL A 193 -8.58 11.38 10.13
N GLY A 194 -7.54 10.86 10.79
CA GLY A 194 -7.24 11.13 12.20
C GLY A 194 -6.69 12.53 12.48
N GLN A 195 -6.65 13.43 11.48
CA GLN A 195 -6.17 14.81 11.59
C GLN A 195 -4.76 14.93 12.19
N MET A 196 -3.90 13.92 12.03
CA MET A 196 -2.58 13.85 12.67
C MET A 196 -1.52 14.68 11.95
N VAL A 197 -1.73 15.00 10.66
CA VAL A 197 -0.77 15.73 9.81
C VAL A 197 -0.49 17.13 10.35
N ASN A 198 -1.55 17.91 10.64
CA ASN A 198 -1.39 19.30 11.06
C ASN A 198 -0.74 19.44 12.44
N PRO A 199 -1.18 18.73 13.51
CA PRO A 199 -0.52 18.78 14.81
C PRO A 199 0.96 18.38 14.76
N PHE A 200 1.30 17.34 13.97
CA PHE A 200 2.69 16.95 13.79
C PHE A 200 3.53 18.09 13.20
N LEU A 201 3.05 18.74 12.14
CA LEU A 201 3.75 19.86 11.50
C LEU A 201 3.86 21.07 12.42
N GLN A 202 2.83 21.41 13.20
CA GLN A 202 2.89 22.54 14.15
C GLN A 202 3.93 22.30 15.25
N ARG A 203 3.96 21.09 15.82
CA ARG A 203 4.95 20.70 16.83
C ARG A 203 6.37 20.71 16.28
N ARG A 204 6.56 20.18 15.07
CA ARG A 204 7.85 20.20 14.37
C ARG A 204 8.34 21.63 14.08
N LEU A 205 7.43 22.55 13.76
CA LEU A 205 7.75 23.97 13.56
C LEU A 205 7.88 24.75 14.87
N GLY A 206 7.75 24.10 16.04
CA GLY A 206 7.81 24.74 17.36
C GLY A 206 6.63 25.65 17.67
N ARG A 207 5.53 25.55 16.91
CA ARG A 207 4.32 26.36 17.08
C ARG A 207 3.34 25.78 18.10
N GLU A 208 3.51 24.51 18.45
CA GLU A 208 2.76 23.80 19.47
C GLU A 208 3.74 22.99 20.33
N PRO A 209 3.56 22.92 21.66
CA PRO A 209 4.39 22.08 22.52
C PRO A 209 4.16 20.59 22.22
N VAL A 210 5.21 19.78 22.37
CA VAL A 210 5.09 18.32 22.28
C VAL A 210 4.47 17.80 23.57
N THR A 211 3.34 17.12 23.46
CA THR A 211 2.64 16.47 24.58
C THR A 211 2.65 14.95 24.40
N TYR A 212 2.83 14.23 25.50
CA TYR A 212 2.78 12.77 25.53
C TYR A 212 1.51 12.30 26.23
N ALA A 213 0.89 11.23 25.75
CA ALA A 213 -0.30 10.65 26.39
C ALA A 213 0.01 10.09 27.80
N HIS A 214 1.26 9.72 28.05
CA HIS A 214 1.74 9.24 29.35
C HIS A 214 3.24 9.51 29.50
N PRO A 215 3.77 9.84 30.69
CA PRO A 215 5.20 10.13 30.90
C PRO A 215 6.15 9.01 30.45
N SER A 216 5.71 7.75 30.50
CA SER A 216 6.51 6.61 30.02
C SER A 216 6.77 6.62 28.51
N LEU A 217 6.12 7.50 27.76
CA LEU A 217 6.32 7.67 26.32
C LEU A 217 7.35 8.77 26.00
N GLU A 218 7.77 9.59 26.97
CA GLU A 218 8.85 10.57 26.79
C GLU A 218 10.17 9.96 26.28
N PRO A 219 10.60 8.76 26.72
CA PRO A 219 11.80 8.11 26.21
C PRO A 219 11.68 7.63 24.75
N VAL A 220 10.44 7.58 24.22
CA VAL A 220 10.16 7.33 22.81
C VAL A 220 9.83 8.69 22.19
N PRO A 221 10.84 9.51 21.87
CA PRO A 221 10.56 10.79 21.24
C PRO A 221 9.78 10.52 19.95
N PRO A 222 8.82 11.38 19.59
CA PRO A 222 8.02 11.25 18.37
C PRO A 222 8.86 11.30 17.09
N THR A 223 10.18 11.54 17.18
CA THR A 223 11.06 11.87 16.05
C THR A 223 12.49 11.25 16.07
N SER A 224 12.81 10.17 16.82
CA SER A 224 14.20 9.63 16.82
C SER A 224 14.36 8.18 16.30
N PRO A 225 15.33 7.94 15.38
CA PRO A 225 15.70 6.61 14.87
C PRO A 225 16.65 5.78 15.77
N GLU A 226 17.30 6.34 16.80
CA GLU A 226 18.37 5.63 17.52
C GLU A 226 17.88 4.56 18.51
N VAL A 227 16.62 4.61 18.92
CA VAL A 227 16.11 3.73 19.99
C VAL A 227 15.69 2.33 19.48
N LYS A 228 15.52 2.13 18.17
CA LYS A 228 14.95 0.85 17.65
C LYS A 228 15.93 -0.15 17.06
N LEU A 229 17.07 0.24 16.49
CA LEU A 229 18.00 -0.75 15.90
C LEU A 229 18.78 -1.54 16.96
N LYS A 230 19.18 -0.91 18.08
CA LYS A 230 19.88 -1.64 19.16
C LYS A 230 18.93 -2.47 20.04
N ASN A 231 17.73 -1.98 20.34
CA ASN A 231 16.83 -2.66 21.26
C ASN A 231 16.00 -3.79 20.63
N CYS A 232 15.63 -3.70 19.35
CA CYS A 232 14.97 -4.82 18.66
C CYS A 232 15.94 -5.96 18.34
N ALA A 233 17.16 -5.65 17.89
CA ALA A 233 18.19 -6.67 17.65
C ALA A 233 18.63 -7.37 18.94
N ALA A 234 18.77 -6.63 20.05
CA ALA A 234 19.10 -7.21 21.36
C ALA A 234 17.96 -8.07 21.92
N ARG A 235 16.69 -7.65 21.79
CA ARG A 235 15.53 -8.47 22.21
C ARG A 235 15.36 -9.71 21.35
N TRP A 236 15.55 -9.61 20.03
CA TRP A 236 15.49 -10.76 19.14
C TRP A 236 16.62 -11.76 19.42
N ALA A 237 17.88 -11.30 19.55
CA ALA A 237 19.02 -12.15 19.91
C ALA A 237 18.87 -12.83 21.28
N SER A 238 18.20 -12.18 22.25
CA SER A 238 17.89 -12.77 23.55
C SER A 238 16.73 -13.78 23.51
N SER A 239 15.84 -13.69 22.52
CA SER A 239 14.71 -14.62 22.34
C SER A 239 15.08 -15.89 21.56
N VAL A 240 16.15 -15.83 20.75
CA VAL A 240 16.68 -16.97 19.96
C VAL A 240 17.70 -17.80 20.74
N ARG A 241 18.14 -17.33 21.93
CA ARG A 241 18.95 -18.12 22.88
C ARG A 241 18.15 -18.51 24.11
N LYS A 242 17.24 -19.47 23.97
CA LYS A 242 16.95 -20.41 25.06
C LYS A 242 17.54 -21.77 24.69
N PRO A 243 18.47 -22.34 25.47
CA PRO A 243 18.97 -23.69 25.23
C PRO A 243 17.98 -24.73 25.76
N ALA A 244 17.85 -25.81 24.97
CA ALA A 244 17.24 -27.13 25.20
C ALA A 244 15.76 -27.16 25.62
#